data_AF-W1V9U4-F1
#
_entry.id   AF-W1V9U4-F1
#
_cell.length_a   1.000
_cell.length_b   1.000
_cell.length_c   1.000
_cell.angle_alpha   90.00
_cell.angle_beta   90.00
_cell.angle_gamma   90.00
#
_symmetry.space_group_name_H-M   'P 1'
#
loop_
_entity.id
_entity.type
_entity.pdbx_description
1 polymer ?
#
loop_
_entity_poly.entity_id
_entity_poly.type
_entity_poly.pdbx_seq_one_letter_code
_entity_poly.pdbx_strand_id
1 'polypeptide(L)'
;AAAAAARRATEAQRTRLLELAASIRSVGEEGSVASYLEDDVAFHCLILQASQNDVFAALSGVIAEVLAARARMGGASDIPKSEALDLHDRVARCIAAGDAAGAEEAMRALVSEVRRVLLERGLRGYLEA
;
A
#
# COMPACT_ATOMS: atom_id res chain seq x y z
N ALA A 1 3.69 -9.22 7.27
CA ALA A 1 4.62 -9.16 6.11
C ALA A 1 5.66 -8.05 6.24
N ALA A 2 5.29 -6.77 6.41
CA ALA A 2 6.24 -5.64 6.43
C ALA A 2 7.41 -5.78 7.43
N ALA A 3 7.17 -6.15 8.69
CA ALA A 3 8.25 -6.43 9.65
C ALA A 3 9.21 -7.55 9.19
N ALA A 4 8.69 -8.59 8.52
CA ALA A 4 9.52 -9.65 7.98
C ALA A 4 10.31 -9.18 6.75
N ALA A 5 9.71 -8.35 5.90
CA ALA A 5 10.40 -7.72 4.78
C ALA A 5 11.56 -6.82 5.25
N ALA A 6 11.35 -6.01 6.30
CA ALA A 6 12.42 -5.20 6.89
C ALA A 6 13.62 -6.07 7.36
N ARG A 7 13.36 -7.29 7.85
CA ARG A 7 14.42 -8.21 8.29
C ARG A 7 15.08 -8.99 7.15
N ARG A 8 14.38 -9.23 6.03
CA ARG A 8 14.76 -10.27 5.06
C ARG A 8 14.89 -9.80 3.62
N ALA A 9 14.39 -8.60 3.29
CA ALA A 9 14.46 -8.05 1.94
C ALA A 9 15.91 -7.93 1.47
N THR A 10 16.16 -8.37 0.24
CA THR A 10 17.42 -8.11 -0.45
C THR A 10 17.59 -6.63 -0.73
N GLU A 11 18.81 -6.18 -0.99
CA GLU A 11 19.09 -4.77 -1.32
C GLU A 11 18.33 -4.32 -2.57
N ALA A 12 18.26 -5.16 -3.61
CA ALA A 12 17.45 -4.89 -4.79
C ALA A 12 15.96 -4.71 -4.47
N GLN A 13 15.40 -5.51 -3.56
CA GLN A 13 14.00 -5.36 -3.13
C GLN A 13 13.80 -4.06 -2.32
N ARG A 14 14.76 -3.69 -1.46
CA ARG A 14 14.71 -2.43 -0.69
C ARG A 14 14.73 -1.22 -1.62
N THR A 15 15.65 -1.20 -2.58
CA THR A 15 15.72 -0.13 -3.59
C THR A 15 14.43 -0.05 -4.38
N ARG A 16 13.91 -1.19 -4.87
CA ARG A 16 12.68 -1.20 -5.64
C ARG A 16 11.46 -0.72 -4.85
N LEU A 17 11.39 -1.03 -3.55
CA LEU A 17 10.33 -0.51 -2.67
C LEU A 17 10.40 1.01 -2.53
N LEU A 18 11.60 1.59 -2.42
CA LEU A 18 11.77 3.04 -2.36
C LEU A 18 11.36 3.72 -3.68
N GLU A 19 11.73 3.14 -4.81
CA GLU A 19 11.33 3.64 -6.14
C GLU A 19 9.81 3.62 -6.33
N LEU A 20 9.16 2.52 -5.95
CA LEU A 20 7.70 2.39 -6.04
C LEU A 20 7.00 3.40 -5.12
N ALA A 21 7.48 3.58 -3.88
CA ALA A 21 6.89 4.58 -2.97
C ALA A 21 7.02 6.01 -3.52
N ALA A 22 8.19 6.35 -4.08
CA ALA A 22 8.40 7.65 -4.72
C ALA A 22 7.49 7.85 -5.95
N SER A 23 7.30 6.81 -6.76
CA SER A 23 6.38 6.84 -7.91
C SER A 23 4.92 7.04 -7.46
N ILE A 24 4.47 6.27 -6.46
CA ILE A 24 3.13 6.40 -5.86
C ILE A 24 2.89 7.82 -5.37
N ARG A 25 3.85 8.42 -4.66
CA ARG A 25 3.74 9.81 -4.22
C ARG A 25 3.61 10.76 -5.42
N SER A 26 4.57 10.71 -6.34
CA SER A 26 4.63 11.66 -7.46
C SER A 26 3.36 11.61 -8.32
N VAL A 27 2.89 10.40 -8.65
CA VAL A 27 1.69 10.20 -9.48
C VAL A 27 0.41 10.46 -8.69
N GLY A 28 0.42 10.22 -7.37
CA GLY A 28 -0.71 10.47 -6.49
C GLY A 28 -0.94 11.95 -6.18
N GLU A 29 0.10 12.75 -6.04
CA GLU A 29 0.00 14.20 -5.78
C GLU A 29 -0.65 14.95 -6.96
N GLU A 30 -0.46 14.45 -8.18
CA GLU A 30 -0.99 15.06 -9.42
C GLU A 30 -2.25 14.37 -9.96
N GLY A 31 -2.65 13.24 -9.35
CA GLY A 31 -3.61 12.31 -9.94
C GLY A 31 -4.66 11.76 -8.97
N SER A 32 -5.20 10.60 -9.32
CA SER A 32 -6.22 9.90 -8.53
C SER A 32 -5.68 8.56 -8.04
N VAL A 33 -6.42 7.88 -7.17
CA VAL A 33 -6.08 6.50 -6.76
C VAL A 33 -5.87 5.58 -7.97
N ALA A 34 -6.59 5.80 -9.08
CA ALA A 34 -6.44 5.00 -10.29
C ALA A 34 -5.11 5.26 -11.02
N SER A 35 -4.51 6.46 -10.90
CA SER A 35 -3.30 6.80 -11.65
C SER A 35 -2.05 6.07 -11.14
N TYR A 36 -2.00 5.72 -9.86
CA TYR A 36 -0.86 5.00 -9.27
C TYR A 36 -1.18 3.55 -8.87
N LEU A 37 -2.35 3.01 -9.26
CA LEU A 37 -2.82 1.69 -8.84
C LEU A 37 -1.82 0.56 -9.16
N GLU A 38 -1.21 0.60 -10.35
CA GLU A 38 -0.25 -0.43 -10.76
C GLU A 38 0.98 -0.46 -9.84
N ASP A 39 1.50 0.72 -9.49
CA ASP A 39 2.62 0.84 -8.55
C ASP A 39 2.23 0.47 -7.12
N ASP A 40 1.00 0.81 -6.68
CA ASP A 40 0.46 0.40 -5.37
C ASP A 40 0.39 -1.14 -5.25
N VAL A 41 -0.18 -1.79 -6.27
CA VAL A 41 -0.24 -3.26 -6.34
C VAL A 41 1.17 -3.85 -6.36
N ALA A 42 2.08 -3.31 -7.16
CA ALA A 42 3.46 -3.78 -7.22
C ALA A 42 4.19 -3.63 -5.88
N PHE A 43 3.98 -2.50 -5.19
CA PHE A 43 4.55 -2.21 -3.88
C PHE A 43 4.12 -3.24 -2.84
N HIS A 44 2.81 -3.47 -2.72
CA HIS A 44 2.26 -4.44 -1.78
C HIS A 44 2.69 -5.88 -2.08
N CYS A 45 2.67 -6.29 -3.36
CA CYS A 45 3.16 -7.61 -3.78
C CYS A 45 4.63 -7.80 -3.43
N LEU A 46 5.46 -6.79 -3.67
CA LEU A 46 6.89 -6.83 -3.36
C LEU A 46 7.15 -6.97 -1.86
N ILE A 47 6.38 -6.30 -0.99
CA ILE A 47 6.48 -6.49 0.48
C ILE A 47 6.17 -7.93 0.89
N LEU A 48 5.14 -8.54 0.29
CA LEU A 48 4.76 -9.93 0.57
C LEU A 48 5.87 -10.89 0.14
N GLN A 49 6.45 -10.70 -1.05
CA GLN A 49 7.57 -11.50 -1.54
C GLN A 49 8.85 -11.28 -0.71
N ALA A 50 9.18 -10.03 -0.41
CA ALA A 50 10.36 -9.65 0.39
C ALA A 50 10.30 -10.14 1.83
N SER A 51 9.11 -10.53 2.32
CA SER A 51 8.97 -11.19 3.62
C SER A 51 9.62 -12.57 3.69
N GLN A 52 9.99 -13.16 2.54
CA GLN A 52 10.54 -14.51 2.40
C GLN A 52 9.72 -15.53 3.19
N ASN A 53 8.41 -15.46 3.03
CA ASN A 53 7.44 -16.37 3.61
C ASN A 53 6.44 -16.74 2.51
N ASP A 54 6.46 -18.00 2.10
CA ASP A 54 5.67 -18.50 0.97
C ASP A 54 4.16 -18.31 1.18
N VAL A 55 3.68 -18.42 2.43
CA VAL A 55 2.28 -18.19 2.77
C VAL A 55 1.91 -16.72 2.54
N PHE A 56 2.76 -15.77 2.92
CA PHE A 56 2.51 -14.35 2.62
C PHE A 56 2.62 -14.06 1.13
N ALA A 57 3.62 -14.62 0.44
CA ALA A 57 3.79 -14.44 -1.00
C ALA A 57 2.56 -14.93 -1.79
N ALA A 58 1.96 -16.06 -1.38
CA ALA A 58 0.75 -16.61 -1.99
C ALA A 58 -0.47 -15.67 -1.92
N LEU A 59 -0.49 -14.70 -1.00
CA LEU A 59 -1.59 -13.74 -0.87
C LEU A 59 -1.54 -12.59 -1.90
N SER A 60 -0.49 -12.50 -2.72
CA SER A 60 -0.27 -11.37 -3.63
C SER A 60 -1.45 -11.14 -4.60
N GLY A 61 -2.00 -12.21 -5.17
CA GLY A 61 -3.16 -12.11 -6.07
C GLY A 61 -4.42 -11.60 -5.38
N VAL A 62 -4.66 -12.03 -4.13
CA VAL A 62 -5.80 -11.54 -3.34
C VAL A 62 -5.67 -10.06 -3.04
N ILE A 63 -4.47 -9.60 -2.64
CA ILE A 63 -4.23 -8.19 -2.36
C ILE A 63 -4.36 -7.33 -3.62
N ALA A 64 -3.86 -7.79 -4.76
CA ALA A 64 -4.01 -7.10 -6.04
C ALA A 64 -5.49 -6.87 -6.39
N GLU A 65 -6.33 -7.90 -6.24
CA GLU A 65 -7.76 -7.79 -6.50
C GLU A 65 -8.47 -6.82 -5.55
N VAL A 66 -8.12 -6.81 -4.26
CA VAL A 66 -8.70 -5.88 -3.28
C VAL A 66 -8.35 -4.43 -3.62
N LEU A 67 -7.10 -4.15 -3.97
CA LEU A 67 -6.64 -2.80 -4.35
C LEU A 67 -7.29 -2.36 -5.66
N ALA A 68 -7.37 -3.24 -6.65
CA ALA A 68 -8.04 -2.94 -7.91
C ALA A 68 -9.54 -2.68 -7.73
N ALA A 69 -10.22 -3.47 -6.89
CA ALA A 69 -11.62 -3.24 -6.54
C ALA A 69 -11.81 -1.89 -5.85
N ARG A 70 -10.91 -1.51 -4.94
CA ARG A 70 -10.93 -0.19 -4.29
C ARG A 70 -10.85 0.94 -5.31
N ALA A 71 -9.91 0.89 -6.26
CA ALA A 71 -9.77 1.91 -7.29
C ALA A 71 -11.03 2.02 -8.17
N ARG A 72 -11.64 0.89 -8.55
CA ARG A 72 -12.91 0.87 -9.30
C ARG A 72 -14.07 1.52 -8.54
N MET A 73 -14.15 1.29 -7.23
CA MET A 73 -15.15 1.94 -6.36
C MET A 73 -14.84 3.42 -6.09
N GLY A 74 -13.56 3.79 -6.10
CA GLY A 74 -13.06 5.16 -5.90
C GLY A 74 -13.57 6.12 -6.97
N GLY A 75 -13.60 5.67 -8.22
CA GLY A 75 -13.81 6.51 -9.39
C GLY A 75 -12.57 7.36 -9.70
N ALA A 76 -12.49 7.90 -10.91
CA ALA A 76 -11.32 8.67 -11.39
C ALA A 76 -11.06 10.00 -10.65
N SER A 77 -11.95 10.40 -9.74
CA SER A 77 -11.87 11.65 -8.97
C SER A 77 -11.50 11.44 -7.50
N ASP A 78 -11.20 10.20 -7.08
CA ASP A 78 -10.75 9.92 -5.71
C ASP A 78 -9.28 10.34 -5.56
N ILE A 79 -9.09 11.55 -5.03
CA ILE A 79 -7.77 12.10 -4.76
C ILE A 79 -7.20 11.36 -3.55
N PRO A 80 -5.97 10.83 -3.62
CA PRO A 80 -5.34 10.21 -2.46
C PRO A 80 -5.17 11.22 -1.34
N LYS A 81 -5.44 10.79 -0.11
CA LYS A 81 -5.09 11.58 1.08
C LYS A 81 -3.56 11.62 1.20
N SER A 82 -3.02 12.81 1.49
CA SER A 82 -1.59 13.01 1.77
C SER A 82 -1.05 11.98 2.78
N GLU A 83 -1.81 11.70 3.82
CA GLU A 83 -1.45 10.71 4.84
C GLU A 83 -1.18 9.32 4.27
N ALA A 84 -1.95 8.87 3.26
CA ALA A 84 -1.71 7.58 2.62
C ALA A 84 -0.39 7.58 1.82
N LEU A 85 -0.07 8.68 1.13
CA LEU A 85 1.20 8.83 0.40
C LEU A 85 2.39 8.84 1.37
N ASP A 86 2.26 9.56 2.49
CA ASP A 86 3.26 9.60 3.57
C ASP A 86 3.50 8.22 4.19
N LEU A 87 2.45 7.41 4.32
CA LEU A 87 2.55 6.06 4.87
C LEU A 87 3.26 5.09 3.92
N HIS A 88 3.09 5.20 2.60
CA HIS A 88 3.86 4.38 1.64
C HIS A 88 5.36 4.65 1.78
N ASP A 89 5.76 5.92 1.81
CA ASP A 89 7.15 6.32 2.02
C ASP A 89 7.70 5.81 3.34
N ARG A 90 6.92 5.94 4.43
CA ARG A 90 7.35 5.48 5.75
C ARG A 90 7.58 3.97 5.76
N VAL A 91 6.68 3.18 5.17
CA VAL A 91 6.87 1.73 5.04
C VAL A 91 8.15 1.41 4.28
N ALA A 92 8.36 2.02 3.10
CA ALA A 92 9.52 1.76 2.27
C ALA A 92 10.83 2.09 2.99
N ARG A 93 10.88 3.25 3.66
CA ARG A 93 12.05 3.70 4.43
C ARG A 93 12.34 2.80 5.63
N CYS A 94 11.33 2.40 6.41
CA CYS A 94 11.52 1.46 7.50
C CYS A 94 12.02 0.10 7.01
N ILE A 95 11.48 -0.41 5.89
CA ILE A 95 11.98 -1.65 5.28
C ILE A 95 13.42 -1.49 4.82
N ALA A 96 13.76 -0.39 4.12
CA ALA A 96 15.12 -0.13 3.66
C ALA A 96 16.13 -0.04 4.81
N ALA A 97 15.76 0.62 5.92
CA ALA A 97 16.58 0.75 7.12
C ALA A 97 16.63 -0.53 7.98
N GLY A 98 15.79 -1.53 7.70
CA GLY A 98 15.66 -2.74 8.52
C GLY A 98 14.89 -2.55 9.83
N ASP A 99 14.18 -1.43 9.98
CA ASP A 99 13.31 -1.15 11.11
C ASP A 99 12.01 -1.95 11.00
N ALA A 100 12.01 -3.13 11.59
CA ALA A 100 10.87 -4.03 11.53
C ALA A 100 9.65 -3.51 12.30
N ALA A 101 9.85 -2.81 13.42
CA ALA A 101 8.75 -2.29 14.24
C ALA A 101 8.06 -1.14 13.51
N GLY A 102 8.84 -0.17 13.00
CA GLY A 102 8.29 0.94 12.23
C GLY A 102 7.63 0.48 10.93
N ALA A 103 8.17 -0.55 10.26
CA ALA A 103 7.54 -1.10 9.05
C ALA A 103 6.17 -1.72 9.33
N GLU A 104 6.00 -2.44 10.44
CA GLU A 104 4.70 -2.97 10.84
C GLU A 104 3.73 -1.87 11.25
N GLU A 105 4.17 -0.91 12.06
CA GLU A 105 3.34 0.21 12.51
C GLU A 105 2.81 1.01 11.33
N ALA A 106 3.68 1.39 10.39
CA ALA A 106 3.31 2.16 9.21
C ALA A 106 2.37 1.38 8.29
N MET A 107 2.62 0.07 8.07
CA MET A 107 1.71 -0.77 7.28
C MET A 107 0.33 -0.93 7.94
N ARG A 108 0.29 -1.03 9.27
CA ARG A 108 -0.96 -1.11 10.03
C ARG A 108 -1.74 0.21 9.92
N ALA A 109 -1.07 1.35 9.98
CA ALA A 109 -1.69 2.65 9.77
C ALA A 109 -2.25 2.77 8.34
N LEU A 110 -1.50 2.34 7.32
CA LEU A 110 -1.93 2.36 5.92
C LEU A 110 -3.22 1.54 5.72
N VAL A 111 -3.27 0.32 6.24
CA VAL A 111 -4.47 -0.54 6.17
C VAL A 111 -5.64 0.06 6.96
N SER A 112 -5.37 0.69 8.10
CA SER A 112 -6.41 1.34 8.92
C SER A 112 -7.06 2.51 8.20
N GLU A 113 -6.28 3.26 7.44
CA GLU A 113 -6.79 4.36 6.62
C GLU A 113 -7.72 3.85 5.51
N VAL A 114 -7.33 2.76 4.82
CA VAL A 114 -8.21 2.10 3.83
C VAL A 114 -9.51 1.62 4.48
N ARG A 115 -9.42 0.99 5.65
CA ARG A 115 -10.60 0.53 6.40
C ARG A 115 -11.55 1.69 6.71
N ARG A 116 -11.01 2.84 7.14
CA ARG A 116 -11.81 4.04 7.44
C ARG A 116 -12.56 4.52 6.19
N VAL A 117 -11.86 4.64 5.05
CA VAL A 117 -12.48 5.05 3.78
C VAL A 117 -13.60 4.11 3.35
N LEU A 118 -13.38 2.79 3.47
CA LEU A 118 -14.40 1.79 3.12
C LEU A 118 -15.64 1.87 4.03
N LEU A 119 -15.45 2.07 5.34
CA LEU A 119 -16.56 2.23 6.29
C LEU A 119 -17.36 3.51 6.03
N GLU A 120 -16.69 4.65 5.81
CA GLU A 120 -17.33 5.93 5.50
C GLU A 120 -18.16 5.86 4.20
N ARG A 121 -17.76 5.01 3.24
CA ARG A 121 -18.48 4.80 1.98
C ARG A 121 -19.63 3.79 2.11
N GLY A 122 -19.42 2.70 2.86
CA GLY A 122 -20.50 1.77 3.20
C GLY A 122 -21.65 2.45 3.95
N LEU A 123 -21.34 3.41 4.83
CA LEU A 123 -22.32 4.25 5.51
C LEU A 123 -23.06 5.20 4.54
N ARG A 124 -22.40 5.73 3.52
CA ARG A 124 -23.06 6.55 2.48
C ARG A 124 -24.03 5.75 1.61
N GLY A 125 -23.65 4.53 1.22
CA GLY A 125 -24.55 3.62 0.49
C GLY A 125 -25.80 3.21 1.28
N TYR A 126 -25.76 3.32 2.61
CA TYR A 126 -26.92 3.09 3.50
C TYR A 126 -27.83 4.32 3.66
N LEU A 127 -27.35 5.52 3.34
CA LEU A 127 -28.12 6.77 3.48
C LEU A 127 -28.76 7.20 2.15
N GLU A 128 -28.28 6.67 1.02
CA GLU A 128 -28.80 6.91 -0.33
C GLU A 128 -29.72 5.79 -0.86
N ALA A 129 -29.99 4.76 -0.05
CA ALA A 129 -30.92 3.66 -0.34
C ALA A 129 -32.21 3.77 0.49
#